data_AF-A0A1G3JAQ6-F1
#
_entry.id   AF-A0A1G3JAQ6-F1
#
_cell.length_a   1.000
_cell.length_b   1.000
_cell.length_c   1.000
_cell.angle_alpha   90.00
_cell.angle_beta   90.00
_cell.angle_gamma   90.00
#
_symmetry.space_group_name_H-M   'P 1'
#
loop_
_entity.id
_entity.type
_entity.pdbx_description
1 polymer ?
#
loop_
_entity_poly.entity_id
_entity_poly.type
_entity_poly.pdbx_seq_one_letter_code
_entity_poly.pdbx_strand_id
1 'polypeptide(L)' 'MIVPKLHVGSLMDVDMSHQMLLGRMLAKANDLARSQGLDEGFRTIINTGRIGHQEVYHLHIHILGGPEPLGSMLKRKAP' A
#
# COMPACT_ATOMS: atom_id res chain seq x y z
N MET A 1 3.98 -5.17 -5.17
CA MET A 1 2.55 -4.79 -5.00
C MET A 1 1.77 -6.00 -4.50
N ILE A 2 0.73 -5.78 -3.71
CA ILE A 2 -0.18 -6.82 -3.21
C ILE A 2 -1.59 -6.52 -3.67
N VAL A 3 -2.28 -7.54 -4.17
CA VAL A 3 -3.68 -7.47 -4.65
C VAL A 3 -4.44 -8.64 -4.06
N PRO A 4 -5.63 -8.44 -3.46
CA PRO A 4 -6.45 -9.53 -2.97
C PRO A 4 -7.09 -10.28 -4.15
N LYS A 5 -7.27 -11.59 -4.00
CA LYS A 5 -8.04 -12.39 -4.97
C LYS A 5 -9.51 -11.97 -5.02
N LEU A 6 -10.09 -11.64 -3.86
CA LEU A 6 -11.41 -11.02 -3.79
C LEU A 6 -11.35 -9.66 -4.47
N HIS A 7 -12.25 -9.41 -5.41
CA HIS A 7 -12.36 -8.09 -6.02
C HIS A 7 -12.99 -7.11 -5.03
N VAL A 8 -12.20 -6.11 -4.64
CA VAL A 8 -12.63 -4.94 -3.86
C VAL A 8 -12.18 -3.74 -4.67
N GLY A 9 -13.07 -2.84 -5.06
CA GLY A 9 -12.73 -1.78 -6.03
C GLY A 9 -11.72 -0.77 -5.48
N SER A 10 -11.92 -0.35 -4.24
CA SER A 10 -11.15 0.68 -3.57
C SER A 10 -11.13 0.47 -2.06
N LEU A 11 -10.27 1.19 -1.34
CA LEU A 11 -10.34 1.25 0.12
C LEU A 11 -11.65 1.92 0.60
N MET A 12 -12.33 2.69 -0.26
CA MET A 12 -13.67 3.23 0.06
C MET A 12 -14.74 2.12 0.18
N ASP A 13 -14.50 0.95 -0.40
CA ASP A 13 -15.49 -0.14 -0.47
C ASP A 13 -15.30 -1.18 0.64
N VAL A 14 -14.38 -0.94 1.58
CA VAL A 14 -14.12 -1.88 2.69
C VAL A 14 -14.93 -1.54 3.93
N ASP A 15 -15.21 -2.57 4.72
CA ASP A 15 -15.82 -2.49 6.04
C ASP A 15 -15.17 -3.50 6.99
N MET A 16 -15.72 -3.67 8.20
CA MET A 16 -15.17 -4.60 9.19
C MET A 16 -15.24 -6.07 8.77
N SER A 17 -16.10 -6.45 7.83
CA SER A 17 -16.09 -7.82 7.28
C SER A 17 -14.79 -8.13 6.51
N HIS A 18 -14.10 -7.10 6.02
CA HIS A 18 -12.83 -7.20 5.32
C HIS A 18 -11.61 -7.24 6.24
N GLN A 19 -11.76 -7.11 7.56
CA GLN A 19 -10.64 -7.02 8.52
C GLN A 19 -9.60 -8.12 8.32
N MET A 20 -10.03 -9.37 8.17
CA MET A 20 -9.13 -10.51 8.00
C MET A 20 -8.40 -10.49 6.65
N LEU A 21 -9.02 -9.95 5.60
CA LEU A 21 -8.38 -9.78 4.30
C LEU A 21 -7.30 -8.69 4.38
N LEU A 22 -7.66 -7.52 4.91
CA LEU A 22 -6.77 -6.37 5.04
C LEU A 22 -5.57 -6.68 5.95
N GLY A 23 -5.81 -7.33 7.09
CA GLY A 23 -4.74 -7.77 7.99
C GLY A 23 -3.77 -8.74 7.31
N ARG A 24 -4.29 -9.71 6.54
CA ARG A 24 -3.46 -10.63 5.75
C ARG A 24 -2.65 -9.90 4.68
N MET A 25 -3.24 -8.93 3.99
CA MET A 25 -2.55 -8.12 2.98
C MET A 25 -1.37 -7.33 3.59
N LEU A 26 -1.58 -6.69 4.74
CA LEU A 26 -0.53 -5.94 5.44
C LEU A 26 0.58 -6.85 5.98
N ALA A 27 0.22 -7.99 6.59
CA ALA A 27 1.22 -8.97 7.03
C ALA A 27 2.08 -9.48 5.86
N LYS A 28 1.45 -9.77 4.71
CA LYS A 28 2.16 -10.18 3.49
C LYS A 28 3.02 -9.08 2.88
N ALA A 29 2.71 -7.80 3.12
CA ALA A 29 3.55 -6.69 2.66
C ALA A 29 4.94 -6.76 3.29
N ASN A 30 5.01 -7.02 4.60
CA ASN A 30 6.28 -7.21 5.29
C ASN A 30 7.06 -8.43 4.78
N ASP A 31 6.39 -9.58 4.62
CA ASP A 31 7.02 -10.80 4.09
C ASP A 31 7.63 -10.54 2.70
N LEU A 32 6.87 -9.90 1.82
CA LEU A 32 7.32 -9.59 0.46
C LEU A 32 8.49 -8.60 0.48
N ALA A 33 8.40 -7.53 1.28
CA ALA A 33 9.47 -6.55 1.39
C ALA A 33 10.81 -7.19 1.84
N ARG A 34 10.78 -8.02 2.88
CA ARG A 34 11.97 -8.77 3.35
C ARG A 34 12.49 -9.72 2.28
N SER A 35 11.62 -10.44 1.58
CA SER A 35 12.04 -11.35 0.51
C SER A 35 12.72 -10.64 -0.67
N GLN A 36 12.54 -9.33 -0.79
CA GLN A 36 13.17 -8.48 -1.80
C GLN A 36 14.39 -7.71 -1.27
N GLY A 37 14.86 -8.03 -0.05
CA GLY A 37 16.04 -7.38 0.55
C GLY A 37 15.80 -5.97 1.05
N LEU A 38 14.55 -5.58 1.33
CA LEU A 38 14.22 -4.26 1.89
C LEU A 38 14.38 -4.25 3.42
N ASP A 39 15.56 -4.64 3.89
CA ASP A 39 15.85 -4.86 5.31
C ASP A 39 15.99 -3.55 6.10
N GLU A 40 16.38 -2.46 5.44
CA GLU A 40 16.50 -1.12 6.04
C GLU A 40 15.21 -0.30 5.99
N GLY A 41 14.11 -0.90 5.50
CA GLY A 41 12.78 -0.32 5.53
C GLY A 41 12.17 -0.10 4.14
N PHE A 42 10.88 0.25 4.16
CA PHE A 42 10.07 0.44 2.97
C PHE A 42 8.84 1.31 3.31
N ARG A 43 8.13 1.79 2.29
CA ARG A 43 6.84 2.49 2.43
C ARG A 43 5.76 1.69 1.73
N THR A 44 4.62 1.53 2.39
CA THR A 44 3.39 1.03 1.77
C THR A 44 2.48 2.20 1.39
N ILE A 45 1.86 2.14 0.22
CA ILE A 45 0.90 3.16 -0.25
C ILE A 45 -0.36 2.47 -0.76
N ILE A 46 -1.53 2.98 -0.35
CA ILE A 46 -2.84 2.60 -0.87
C ILE A 46 -3.48 3.84 -1.48
N ASN A 47 -3.47 3.93 -2.80
CA ASN A 47 -4.09 5.03 -3.53
C ASN A 47 -5.60 4.80 -3.58
N THR A 48 -6.37 5.78 -3.10
CA THR A 48 -7.83 5.65 -2.92
C THR A 48 -8.56 6.77 -3.64
N GLY A 49 -9.38 6.40 -4.63
CA GLY A 49 -10.20 7.33 -5.40
C GLY A 49 -9.40 8.40 -6.16
N ARG A 50 -10.11 9.44 -6.63
CA ARG A 50 -9.51 10.52 -7.43
C ARG A 50 -8.42 11.30 -6.68
N ILE A 51 -8.64 11.59 -5.39
CA ILE A 51 -7.72 12.39 -4.58
C ILE A 51 -6.44 11.61 -4.27
N GLY A 52 -6.55 10.31 -4.01
CA GLY A 52 -5.40 9.43 -3.84
C GLY A 52 -4.75 9.00 -5.14
N HIS A 53 -5.18 9.50 -6.30
CA HIS A 53 -4.69 9.11 -7.62
C HIS A 53 -4.80 7.59 -7.90
N GLN A 54 -5.95 6.99 -7.58
CA GLN A 54 -6.24 5.60 -7.93
C GLN A 54 -6.56 5.48 -9.44
N GLU A 55 -5.77 4.70 -10.16
CA GLU A 55 -5.97 4.45 -11.60
C GLU A 55 -6.64 3.10 -11.88
N VAL A 56 -6.27 2.06 -11.12
CA VAL A 56 -6.86 0.71 -11.21
C VAL A 56 -7.83 0.48 -10.06
N TYR A 57 -9.09 0.21 -10.41
CA TYR A 57 -10.17 -0.05 -9.47
C TYR A 57 -10.22 -1.51 -9.01
N HIS A 58 -9.08 -1.96 -8.46
CA HIS A 58 -8.98 -3.16 -7.65
C HIS A 58 -7.98 -2.85 -6.53
N LEU A 59 -8.42 -2.87 -5.28
CA LEU A 59 -7.65 -2.57 -4.09
C LEU A 59 -6.25 -3.19 -4.16
N HIS A 60 -5.23 -2.35 -4.04
CA HIS A 60 -3.86 -2.80 -4.07
C HIS A 60 -2.98 -1.99 -3.13
N ILE A 61 -1.92 -2.64 -2.66
CA ILE A 61 -0.89 -2.02 -1.80
C ILE A 61 0.40 -1.97 -2.60
N HIS A 62 0.89 -0.77 -2.86
CA HIS A 62 2.25 -0.57 -3.35
C HIS A 62 3.23 -0.78 -2.20
N ILE A 63 4.38 -1.38 -2.51
CA ILE A 63 5.52 -1.50 -1.60
C ILE A 63 6.66 -0.82 -2.33
N LEU A 64 7.18 0.25 -1.76
CA LEU A 64 8.26 1.05 -2.31
C LEU A 64 9.46 0.91 -1.39
N GLY A 65 10.62 0.65 -1.95
CA GLY A 65 11.89 0.56 -1.24
C GLY A 65 13.04 0.72 -2.22
N GLY A 66 14.26 0.69 -1.69
CA GLY A 66 15.48 0.88 -2.44
C GLY A 66 16.67 1.03 -1.50
N PRO A 67 17.88 1.21 -2.05
CA PRO A 67 19.10 1.37 -1.26
C PRO A 67 19.15 2.70 -0.49
N GLU A 68 18.34 3.69 -0.88
CA GLU A 68 18.34 5.03 -0.31
C GLU A 68 16.99 5.37 0.34
N PRO A 69 16.95 6.28 1.34
CA PRO A 69 15.71 6.76 1.92
C PRO A 69 14.75 7.34 0.87
N LEU A 70 13.49 6.90 0.92
CA LEU A 70 12.46 7.43 0.03
C LEU A 70 12.20 8.92 0.28
N GLY A 71 11.93 9.66 -0.80
CA GLY A 71 11.57 11.07 -0.74
C GLY A 71 10.36 11.38 0.16
N SER A 72 10.14 12.67 0.45
CA SER A 72 9.06 13.13 1.31
C SER A 72 7.68 12.70 0.80
N MET A 73 6.82 12.21 1.69
CA MET A 73 5.49 11.70 1.33
C MET A 73 4.52 12.81 0.88
N LEU A 74 4.56 13.97 1.52
CA LEU A 74 3.77 15.13 1.17
C LEU A 74 4.70 16.31 0.93
N LYS A 75 4.28 17.24 0.05
CA LYS A 75 4.97 18.51 -0.09
C LYS A 75 5.00 19.17 1.28
N ARG A 76 6.20 19.48 1.78
CA ARG A 76 6.33 20.39 2.91
C ARG A 76 5.72 21.71 2.43
N LYS A 77 4.65 22.19 3.07
CA LYS A 77 4.25 23.57 2.85
C LYS A 77 5.45 24.43 3.24
N ALA A 78 5.83 25.37 2.37
CA ALA A 78 6.77 26.42 2.77
C ALA A 78 6.22 27.09 4.04
N PRO A 79 7.09 27.51 4.97
CA PRO A 79 6.67 28.18 6.20
C PRO A 79 5.77 29.39 5.91
#